data_AF-A0A950TD58-F1
#
_entry.id   AF-A0A950TD58-F1
#
_cell.length_a   1.000
_cell.length_b   1.000
_cell.length_c   1.000
_cell.angle_alpha   90.00
_cell.angle_beta   90.00
_cell.angle_gamma   90.00
#
_symmetry.space_group_name_H-M   'P 1'
#
loop_
_entity.id
_entity.type
_entity.pdbx_description
1 polymer ?
#
loop_
_entity_poly.entity_id
_entity_poly.type
_entity_poly.pdbx_seq_one_letter_code
_entity_poly.pdbx_strand_id
1 'polypeptide(L)'
;MRLPNRYRRLDGLVLGVATAIVVFAAAAAKAEPGPFAALAGSWSGGGEVNMSDGSVDRLRCKATYSVGGGGATATLNLRCASDSYNFDLTGNVRSQGGTVSGTWTEATRGIGGTVSGTAAPNGISLQVIGPTFAAGLALSVNGNKQAISISAPASEIRSASISLTKS
;
A
#
# COMPACT_ATOMS: atom_id res chain seq x y z
N MET A 1 33.29 -38.84 90.33
CA MET A 1 31.81 -38.93 90.33
C MET A 1 31.28 -38.14 89.13
N ARG A 2 30.55 -38.82 88.23
CA ARG A 2 29.60 -38.39 87.17
C ARG A 2 29.71 -37.00 86.48
N LEU A 3 29.95 -37.11 85.16
CA LEU A 3 29.33 -36.48 83.96
C LEU A 3 29.49 -34.96 83.64
N PRO A 4 29.60 -34.63 82.33
CA PRO A 4 29.81 -33.28 81.79
C PRO A 4 28.50 -32.60 81.37
N ASN A 5 28.52 -31.29 81.10
CA ASN A 5 27.42 -30.64 80.35
C ASN A 5 27.96 -29.77 79.21
N ARG A 6 27.53 -30.11 77.99
CA ARG A 6 27.84 -29.44 76.73
C ARG A 6 26.73 -28.44 76.42
N TYR A 7 27.09 -27.21 76.06
CA TYR A 7 26.20 -26.35 75.28
C TYR A 7 26.89 -25.97 73.97
N ARG A 8 26.56 -26.71 72.90
CA ARG A 8 26.79 -26.32 71.50
C ARG A 8 25.91 -25.10 71.22
N ARG A 9 26.50 -23.99 70.77
CA ARG A 9 25.73 -22.93 70.09
C ARG A 9 25.62 -23.28 68.61
N LEU A 10 24.40 -23.06 68.10
CA LEU A 10 23.86 -23.55 66.84
C LEU A 10 24.36 -22.75 65.63
N ASP A 11 24.50 -23.51 64.54
CA ASP A 11 24.72 -23.09 63.17
C ASP A 11 23.66 -22.08 62.68
N GLY A 12 24.12 -20.95 62.12
CA GLY A 12 23.28 -20.03 61.36
C GLY A 12 23.58 -20.17 59.87
N LEU A 13 22.82 -21.03 59.19
CA LEU A 13 22.88 -21.19 57.74
C LEU A 13 22.08 -20.04 57.09
N VAL A 14 22.78 -19.03 56.59
CA VAL A 14 22.18 -17.93 55.82
C VAL A 14 21.88 -18.44 54.42
N LEU A 15 20.60 -18.74 54.13
CA LEU A 15 20.12 -18.97 52.76
C LEU A 15 20.10 -17.63 52.00
N GLY A 16 21.08 -17.44 51.11
CA GLY A 16 21.07 -16.36 50.13
C GLY A 16 20.09 -16.65 49.00
N VAL A 17 19.01 -15.87 48.91
CA VAL A 17 18.06 -15.92 47.78
C VAL A 17 18.66 -15.10 46.63
N ALA A 18 19.23 -15.77 45.63
CA ALA A 18 19.71 -15.14 44.41
C ALA A 18 18.52 -14.80 43.49
N THR A 19 18.20 -13.51 43.35
CA THR A 19 17.15 -13.02 42.45
C THR A 19 17.70 -12.96 41.02
N ALA A 20 17.31 -13.88 40.16
CA ALA A 20 17.67 -13.86 38.74
C ALA A 20 16.83 -12.80 38.00
N ILE A 21 17.46 -11.71 37.57
CA ILE A 21 16.84 -10.68 36.73
C ILE A 21 16.76 -11.24 35.30
N VAL A 22 15.56 -11.68 34.90
CA VAL A 22 15.28 -12.05 33.51
C VAL A 22 15.08 -10.77 32.70
N VAL A 23 16.10 -10.36 31.96
CA VAL A 23 16.01 -9.24 31.02
C VAL A 23 15.21 -9.72 29.80
N PHE A 24 13.90 -9.44 29.78
CA PHE A 24 13.10 -9.59 28.57
C PHE A 24 13.53 -8.52 27.56
N ALA A 25 14.39 -8.90 26.61
CA ALA A 25 14.62 -8.09 25.42
C ALA A 25 13.32 -8.07 24.60
N ALA A 26 12.55 -6.99 24.70
CA ALA A 26 11.42 -6.76 23.83
C ALA A 26 11.93 -6.63 22.39
N ALA A 27 11.77 -7.68 21.59
CA ALA A 27 11.99 -7.60 20.16
C ALA A 27 11.01 -6.55 19.61
N ALA A 28 11.54 -5.41 19.16
CA ALA A 28 10.73 -4.41 18.46
C ALA A 28 10.18 -5.06 17.18
N ALA A 29 8.90 -5.41 17.18
CA ALA A 29 8.23 -5.89 15.99
C ALA A 29 8.22 -4.75 14.96
N LYS A 30 9.02 -4.88 13.90
CA LYS A 30 8.88 -4.00 12.74
C LYS A 30 7.55 -4.35 12.08
N ALA A 31 6.62 -3.40 12.09
CA ALA A 31 5.42 -3.50 11.27
C ALA A 31 5.86 -3.61 9.80
N GLU A 32 5.40 -4.65 9.12
CA GLU A 32 5.60 -4.77 7.68
C GLU A 32 5.05 -3.52 6.97
N PRO A 33 5.77 -2.95 6.00
CA PRO A 33 5.27 -1.82 5.23
C PRO A 33 3.90 -2.14 4.62
N GLY A 34 2.98 -1.19 4.70
CA GLY A 34 1.66 -1.32 4.09
C GLY A 34 1.75 -1.46 2.56
N PRO A 35 0.69 -1.95 1.91
CA PRO A 35 0.74 -2.43 0.53
C PRO A 35 1.05 -1.33 -0.49
N PHE A 36 0.90 -0.05 -0.13
CA PHE A 36 1.24 1.07 -1.02
C PHE A 36 2.67 1.57 -0.88
N ALA A 37 3.46 1.04 0.06
CA ALA A 37 4.80 1.54 0.36
C ALA A 37 5.72 1.61 -0.88
N ALA A 38 5.66 0.60 -1.75
CA ALA A 38 6.48 0.54 -2.96
C ALA A 38 6.16 1.67 -3.97
N LEU A 39 4.95 2.23 -3.92
CA LEU A 39 4.48 3.25 -4.86
C LEU A 39 5.06 4.63 -4.58
N ALA A 40 5.52 4.91 -3.36
CA ALA A 40 5.91 6.26 -2.94
C ALA A 40 6.89 6.94 -3.90
N GLY A 41 6.61 8.19 -4.28
CA GLY A 41 7.46 8.98 -5.17
C GLY A 41 6.88 9.20 -6.57
N SER A 42 7.77 9.54 -7.51
CA SER A 42 7.40 9.93 -8.87
C SER A 42 7.70 8.85 -9.89
N TRP A 43 6.82 8.74 -10.88
CA TRP A 43 6.85 7.74 -11.93
C TRP A 43 6.56 8.40 -13.27
N SER A 44 7.16 7.87 -14.33
CA SER A 44 6.88 8.33 -15.69
C SER A 44 6.97 7.19 -16.70
N GLY A 45 6.28 7.35 -17.80
CA GLY A 45 6.26 6.35 -18.86
C GLY A 45 5.14 6.62 -19.84
N GLY A 46 4.51 5.55 -20.31
CA GLY A 46 3.49 5.67 -21.33
C GLY A 46 2.68 4.40 -21.47
N GLY A 47 1.87 4.37 -22.51
CA GLY A 47 0.87 3.34 -22.67
C GLY A 47 0.01 3.55 -23.89
N GLU A 48 -1.13 2.88 -23.90
CA GLU A 48 -2.15 3.03 -24.94
C GLU A 48 -3.53 3.08 -24.30
N VAL A 49 -4.42 3.85 -24.90
CA VAL A 49 -5.86 3.89 -24.57
C VAL A 49 -6.64 3.41 -25.78
N ASN A 50 -7.59 2.52 -25.55
CA ASN A 50 -8.51 1.99 -26.56
C ASN A 50 -9.89 2.61 -26.36
N MET A 51 -10.45 3.17 -27.41
CA MET A 51 -11.72 3.88 -27.40
C MET A 51 -12.85 3.00 -27.95
N SER A 52 -14.10 3.39 -27.71
CA SER A 52 -15.29 2.65 -28.13
C SER A 52 -15.53 2.64 -29.65
N ASP A 53 -14.95 3.60 -30.36
CA ASP A 53 -14.98 3.67 -31.83
C ASP A 53 -13.89 2.80 -32.50
N GLY A 54 -13.07 2.12 -31.69
CA GLY A 54 -11.96 1.28 -32.16
C GLY A 54 -10.64 2.02 -32.34
N SER A 55 -10.60 3.34 -32.13
CA SER A 55 -9.35 4.09 -32.14
C SER A 55 -8.45 3.72 -30.96
N VAL A 56 -7.14 3.81 -31.21
CA VAL A 56 -6.10 3.52 -30.22
C VAL A 56 -5.11 4.67 -30.21
N ASP A 57 -4.89 5.24 -29.03
CA ASP A 57 -4.00 6.38 -28.88
C ASP A 57 -2.88 6.09 -27.89
N ARG A 58 -1.67 6.57 -28.23
CA ARG A 58 -0.50 6.44 -27.36
C ARG A 58 -0.55 7.47 -26.24
N LEU A 59 -0.32 7.01 -25.03
CA LEU A 59 -0.26 7.83 -23.82
C LEU A 59 1.18 8.14 -23.42
N ARG A 60 1.40 9.37 -22.96
CA ARG A 60 2.55 9.77 -22.13
C ARG A 60 2.01 10.08 -20.73
N CYS A 61 2.52 9.36 -19.73
CA CYS A 61 1.97 9.42 -18.39
C CYS A 61 3.03 9.85 -17.36
N LYS A 62 2.61 10.64 -16.38
CA LYS A 62 3.36 10.99 -15.18
C LYS A 62 2.48 10.74 -13.97
N ALA A 63 3.03 10.08 -12.96
CA ALA A 63 2.33 9.81 -11.72
C ALA A 63 3.18 10.25 -10.51
N THR A 64 2.51 10.71 -9.46
CA THR A 64 3.13 10.94 -8.15
C THR A 64 2.27 10.31 -7.08
N TYR A 65 2.91 9.55 -6.19
CA TYR A 65 2.27 8.94 -5.03
C TYR A 65 2.82 9.55 -3.74
N SER A 66 1.93 10.18 -2.97
CA SER A 66 2.19 10.55 -1.58
C SER A 66 1.66 9.43 -0.69
N VAL A 67 2.55 8.69 -0.04
CA VAL A 67 2.22 7.51 0.78
C VAL A 67 2.39 7.84 2.26
N GLY A 68 1.41 7.45 3.07
CA GLY A 68 1.36 7.74 4.51
C GLY A 68 0.93 6.52 5.34
N GLY A 69 0.85 6.70 6.66
CA GLY A 69 0.35 5.68 7.59
C GLY A 69 1.13 4.36 7.50
N GLY A 70 2.46 4.43 7.34
CA GLY A 70 3.30 3.24 7.18
C GLY A 70 3.10 2.48 5.87
N GLY A 71 2.46 3.08 4.85
CA GLY A 71 2.11 2.40 3.59
C GLY A 71 0.63 2.04 3.46
N ALA A 72 -0.19 2.39 4.46
CA ALA A 72 -1.62 2.08 4.48
C ALA A 72 -2.48 3.12 3.74
N THR A 73 -1.96 4.32 3.45
CA THR A 73 -2.69 5.35 2.68
C THR A 73 -1.87 5.84 1.51
N ALA A 74 -2.52 6.15 0.39
CA ALA A 74 -1.87 6.74 -0.77
C ALA A 74 -2.77 7.79 -1.43
N THR A 75 -2.16 8.91 -1.79
CA THR A 75 -2.72 9.89 -2.73
C THR A 75 -1.96 9.77 -4.03
N LEU A 76 -2.68 9.51 -5.12
CA LEU A 76 -2.19 9.47 -6.49
C LEU A 76 -2.58 10.75 -7.21
N ASN A 77 -1.63 11.35 -7.93
CA ASN A 77 -1.91 12.27 -9.04
C ASN A 77 -1.34 11.64 -10.31
N LEU A 78 -2.18 11.37 -11.30
CA LEU A 78 -1.82 10.73 -12.57
C LEU A 78 -2.29 11.59 -13.72
N ARG A 79 -1.35 12.08 -14.52
CA ARG A 79 -1.64 12.81 -15.75
C ARG A 79 -1.17 11.99 -16.94
N CYS A 80 -2.09 11.72 -17.87
CA CYS A 80 -1.79 11.04 -19.12
C CYS A 80 -2.26 11.87 -20.31
N ALA A 81 -1.42 11.93 -21.33
CA ALA A 81 -1.66 12.71 -22.53
C ALA A 81 -1.46 11.89 -23.81
N SER A 82 -2.41 11.97 -24.73
CA SER A 82 -2.30 11.54 -26.13
C SER A 82 -2.60 12.69 -27.09
N ASP A 83 -2.60 12.40 -28.39
CA ASP A 83 -2.88 13.38 -29.45
C ASP A 83 -4.36 13.80 -29.48
N SER A 84 -5.26 12.88 -29.13
CA SER A 84 -6.72 13.05 -29.18
C SER A 84 -7.37 13.16 -27.78
N TYR A 85 -6.69 12.66 -26.73
CA TYR A 85 -7.28 12.38 -25.43
C TYR A 85 -6.32 12.68 -24.29
N ASN A 86 -6.84 13.31 -23.23
CA ASN A 86 -6.09 13.56 -22.01
C ASN A 86 -6.96 13.24 -20.79
N PHE A 87 -6.31 12.80 -19.71
CA PHE A 87 -6.94 12.63 -18.41
C PHE A 87 -5.97 12.97 -17.28
N ASP A 88 -6.53 13.53 -16.20
CA ASP A 88 -5.86 13.99 -14.99
C ASP A 88 -6.61 13.46 -13.76
N LEU A 89 -6.16 12.29 -13.31
CA LEU A 89 -6.76 11.50 -12.25
C LEU A 89 -6.11 11.82 -10.90
N THR A 90 -6.92 12.15 -9.92
CA THR A 90 -6.53 12.12 -8.51
C THR A 90 -7.22 10.95 -7.82
N GLY A 91 -6.46 10.14 -7.09
CA GLY A 91 -6.98 9.03 -6.29
C GLY A 91 -6.56 9.17 -4.83
N ASN A 92 -7.47 8.95 -3.89
CA ASN A 92 -7.16 8.91 -2.46
C ASN A 92 -7.66 7.59 -1.90
N VAL A 93 -6.73 6.74 -1.45
CA VAL A 93 -7.05 5.38 -1.00
C VAL A 93 -6.45 5.07 0.36
N ARG A 94 -7.14 4.20 1.09
CA ARG A 94 -6.70 3.59 2.33
C ARG A 94 -6.84 2.08 2.23
N SER A 95 -5.87 1.35 2.79
CA SER A 95 -5.92 -0.09 3.00
C SER A 95 -6.06 -0.42 4.48
N GLN A 96 -6.95 -1.34 4.81
CA GLN A 96 -7.11 -1.93 6.13
C GLN A 96 -7.27 -3.44 5.99
N GLY A 97 -6.31 -4.21 6.52
CA GLY A 97 -6.32 -5.67 6.38
C GLY A 97 -6.26 -6.16 4.93
N GLY A 98 -5.70 -5.36 4.02
CA GLY A 98 -5.65 -5.66 2.58
C GLY A 98 -6.87 -5.18 1.79
N THR A 99 -7.97 -4.81 2.43
CA THR A 99 -9.14 -4.22 1.78
C THR A 99 -8.89 -2.73 1.52
N VAL A 100 -9.13 -2.29 0.29
CA VAL A 100 -8.97 -0.91 -0.15
C VAL A 100 -10.32 -0.22 -0.23
N SER A 101 -10.37 1.02 0.24
CA SER A 101 -11.46 1.96 0.00
C SER A 101 -10.92 3.35 -0.27
N GLY A 102 -11.70 4.19 -0.96
CA GLY A 102 -11.26 5.52 -1.31
C GLY A 102 -12.15 6.24 -2.32
N THR A 103 -11.61 7.31 -2.88
CA THR A 103 -12.27 8.14 -3.87
C THR A 103 -11.34 8.45 -5.03
N TRP A 104 -11.92 8.80 -6.16
CA TRP A 104 -11.20 9.28 -7.33
C TRP A 104 -11.91 10.48 -7.95
N THR A 105 -11.15 11.31 -8.65
CA THR A 105 -11.66 12.42 -9.46
C THR A 105 -10.86 12.52 -10.74
N GLU A 106 -11.52 12.92 -11.83
CA GLU A 106 -10.93 13.21 -13.13
C GLU A 106 -11.21 14.67 -13.50
N ALA A 107 -10.17 15.50 -13.49
CA ALA A 107 -10.33 16.95 -13.61
C ALA A 107 -10.80 17.40 -15.00
N THR A 108 -10.41 16.71 -16.08
CA THR A 108 -10.75 17.13 -17.44
C THR A 108 -12.24 17.05 -17.76
N ARG A 109 -12.98 16.21 -17.01
CA ARG A 109 -14.43 16.00 -17.17
C ARG A 109 -15.23 16.43 -15.94
N GLY A 110 -14.56 16.82 -14.86
CA GLY A 110 -15.22 17.17 -13.60
C GLY A 110 -16.01 16.01 -13.00
N ILE A 111 -15.58 14.77 -13.24
CA ILE A 111 -16.25 13.56 -12.73
C ILE A 111 -15.44 12.95 -11.60
N GLY A 112 -16.08 12.07 -10.83
CA GLY A 112 -15.43 11.32 -9.78
C GLY A 112 -16.36 10.31 -9.15
N GLY A 113 -15.87 9.64 -8.11
CA GLY A 113 -16.66 8.70 -7.35
C GLY A 113 -15.80 7.89 -6.39
N THR A 114 -16.10 6.61 -6.26
CA THR A 114 -15.51 5.73 -5.25
C THR A 114 -14.58 4.71 -5.87
N VAL A 115 -13.63 4.27 -5.04
CA VAL A 115 -12.71 3.18 -5.34
C VAL A 115 -12.80 2.17 -4.21
N SER A 116 -12.88 0.88 -4.56
CA SER A 116 -12.86 -0.22 -3.60
C SER A 116 -12.13 -1.43 -4.17
N GLY A 117 -11.51 -2.26 -3.34
CA GLY A 117 -10.87 -3.47 -3.82
C GLY A 117 -9.89 -4.06 -2.83
N THR A 118 -8.76 -4.55 -3.33
CA THR A 118 -7.71 -5.18 -2.52
C THR A 118 -6.32 -4.68 -2.90
N ALA A 119 -5.42 -4.68 -1.92
CA ALA A 119 -4.02 -4.32 -2.10
C ALA A 119 -3.10 -5.26 -1.32
N ALA A 120 -2.09 -5.75 -2.01
CA ALA A 120 -0.94 -6.49 -1.52
C ALA A 120 0.35 -5.74 -1.93
N PRO A 121 1.52 -6.06 -1.34
CA PRO A 121 2.75 -5.31 -1.58
C PRO A 121 3.19 -5.18 -3.05
N ASN A 122 2.85 -6.15 -3.90
CA ASN A 122 3.24 -6.19 -5.32
C ASN A 122 2.06 -6.10 -6.30
N GLY A 123 0.83 -5.97 -5.79
CA GLY A 123 -0.38 -6.09 -6.61
C GLY A 123 -1.59 -5.43 -5.98
N ILE A 124 -2.34 -4.68 -6.78
CA ILE A 124 -3.56 -3.98 -6.37
C ILE A 124 -4.63 -4.27 -7.41
N SER A 125 -5.84 -4.57 -6.95
CA SER A 125 -7.02 -4.79 -7.80
C SER A 125 -8.17 -3.95 -7.28
N LEU A 126 -8.67 -3.03 -8.09
CA LEU A 126 -9.67 -2.04 -7.69
C LEU A 126 -10.85 -2.07 -8.66
N GLN A 127 -12.02 -1.79 -8.10
CA GLN A 127 -13.20 -1.35 -8.82
C GLN A 127 -13.32 0.16 -8.64
N VAL A 128 -13.51 0.87 -9.75
CA VAL A 128 -13.66 2.31 -9.82
C VAL A 128 -15.07 2.60 -10.31
N ILE A 129 -15.85 3.34 -9.53
CA ILE A 129 -17.25 3.64 -9.84
C ILE A 129 -17.46 5.15 -9.78
N GLY A 130 -18.14 5.68 -10.79
CA GLY A 130 -18.69 7.03 -10.85
C GLY A 130 -20.11 7.01 -11.46
N PRO A 131 -20.75 8.17 -11.66
CA PRO A 131 -22.14 8.25 -12.08
C PRO A 131 -22.46 7.52 -13.39
N THR A 132 -21.55 7.58 -14.36
CA THR A 132 -21.69 6.98 -15.70
C THR A 132 -20.47 6.13 -16.08
N PHE A 133 -19.63 5.80 -15.10
CA PHE A 133 -18.35 5.14 -15.33
C PHE A 133 -18.17 4.01 -14.33
N ALA A 134 -17.85 2.83 -14.84
CA ALA A 134 -17.47 1.68 -14.02
C ALA A 134 -16.28 0.98 -14.70
N ALA A 135 -15.22 0.76 -13.93
CA ALA A 135 -14.00 0.15 -14.43
C ALA A 135 -13.36 -0.78 -13.40
N GLY A 136 -12.71 -1.82 -13.90
CA GLY A 136 -11.70 -2.56 -13.16
C GLY A 136 -10.32 -1.95 -13.40
N LEU A 137 -9.51 -1.87 -12.36
CA LEU A 137 -8.11 -1.45 -12.42
C LEU A 137 -7.25 -2.53 -11.76
N ALA A 138 -6.21 -3.00 -12.47
CA ALA A 138 -5.16 -3.80 -11.88
C ALA A 138 -3.83 -3.07 -11.97
N LEU A 139 -3.04 -3.15 -10.91
CA LEU A 139 -1.73 -2.54 -10.82
C LEU A 139 -0.76 -3.56 -10.25
N SER A 140 0.38 -3.72 -10.91
CA SER A 140 1.50 -4.52 -10.40
C SER A 140 2.76 -3.67 -10.30
N VAL A 141 3.59 -3.98 -9.30
CA VAL A 141 4.88 -3.33 -9.08
C VAL A 141 5.96 -4.39 -9.02
N ASN A 142 7.02 -4.19 -9.80
CA ASN A 142 8.23 -5.01 -9.77
C ASN A 142 9.45 -4.10 -9.73
N GLY A 143 10.02 -3.93 -8.52
CA GLY A 143 11.09 -2.99 -8.27
C GLY A 143 10.68 -1.57 -8.66
N ASN A 144 11.39 -1.00 -9.63
CA ASN A 144 11.14 0.35 -10.13
C ASN A 144 10.20 0.39 -11.34
N LYS A 145 9.56 -0.73 -11.69
CA LYS A 145 8.59 -0.82 -12.78
C LYS A 145 7.19 -1.00 -12.25
N GLN A 146 6.24 -0.30 -12.86
CA GLN A 146 4.83 -0.37 -12.54
C GLN A 146 4.05 -0.61 -13.82
N ALA A 147 3.12 -1.56 -13.79
CA ALA A 147 2.15 -1.77 -14.86
C ALA A 147 0.75 -1.52 -14.31
N ILE A 148 -0.07 -0.78 -15.07
CA ILE A 148 -1.45 -0.46 -14.75
C ILE A 148 -2.30 -0.89 -15.94
N SER A 149 -3.36 -1.63 -15.69
CA SER A 149 -4.39 -1.94 -16.68
C SER A 149 -5.74 -1.46 -16.17
N ILE A 150 -6.52 -0.87 -17.07
CA ILE A 150 -7.86 -0.38 -16.82
C ILE A 150 -8.79 -1.02 -17.85
N SER A 151 -9.93 -1.53 -17.40
CA SER A 151 -10.97 -2.11 -18.25
C SER A 151 -12.31 -1.50 -17.89
N ALA A 152 -12.94 -0.84 -18.86
CA ALA A 152 -14.22 -0.16 -18.72
C ALA A 152 -15.09 -0.46 -19.95
N PRO A 153 -15.55 -1.71 -20.11
CA PRO A 153 -16.15 -2.18 -21.36
C PRO A 153 -17.47 -1.49 -21.71
N ALA A 154 -18.11 -0.76 -20.80
CA ALA A 154 -19.35 -0.02 -21.08
C ALA A 154 -19.12 1.49 -21.31
N SER A 155 -17.88 1.98 -21.29
CA SER A 155 -17.57 3.41 -21.38
C SER A 155 -16.92 3.79 -22.72
N GLU A 156 -16.79 5.09 -22.99
CA GLU A 156 -16.10 5.63 -24.17
C GLU A 156 -14.63 5.17 -24.21
N ILE A 157 -13.94 5.21 -23.07
CA ILE A 157 -12.66 4.51 -22.91
C ILE A 157 -12.96 3.03 -22.64
N ARG A 158 -12.56 2.12 -23.52
CA ARG A 158 -12.76 0.68 -23.30
C ARG A 158 -11.68 0.08 -22.42
N SER A 159 -10.44 0.49 -22.62
CA SER A 159 -9.33 0.06 -21.79
C SER A 159 -8.14 1.02 -21.87
N ALA A 160 -7.26 0.93 -20.89
CA ALA A 160 -5.94 1.56 -20.96
C ALA A 160 -4.89 0.60 -20.41
N SER A 161 -3.71 0.62 -21.00
CA SER A 161 -2.53 -0.08 -20.48
C SER A 161 -1.42 0.94 -20.32
N ILE A 162 -0.79 0.99 -19.14
CA ILE A 162 0.22 1.99 -18.81
C ILE A 162 1.39 1.27 -18.15
N SER A 163 2.60 1.56 -18.61
CA SER A 163 3.85 1.12 -18.01
C SER A 163 4.65 2.34 -17.57
N LEU A 164 4.97 2.39 -16.27
CA LEU A 164 5.73 3.48 -15.66
C LEU A 164 7.03 2.94 -15.07
N THR A 165 8.04 3.79 -15.06
CA THR A 165 9.31 3.59 -14.35
C THR A 165 9.49 4.69 -13.33
N LYS A 166 9.97 4.31 -12.14
CA LYS A 166 10.28 5.23 -11.06
C LYS A 166 11.44 6.16 -11.45
N SER A 167 11.30 7.45 -11.14
CA SER A 167 12.33 8.47 -11.37
C SER A 167 13.36 8.51 -10.26
#